data_AF-A0A158H1L0-F1
#
_entry.id   AF-A0A158H1L0-F1
#
_cell.length_a   1.000
_cell.length_b   1.000
_cell.length_c   1.000
_cell.angle_alpha   90.00
_cell.angle_beta   90.00
_cell.angle_gamma   90.00
#
_symmetry.space_group_name_H-M   'P 1'
#
loop_
_entity.id
_entity.type
_entity.pdbx_description
1 polymer ?
#
loop_
_entity_poly.entity_id
_entity_poly.type
_entity_poly.pdbx_seq_one_letter_code
_entity_poly.pdbx_strand_id
1 'polypeptide(L)'
;MLGAALVVTGFSFYHSPDFDTAQAAMDRATVDCLTRGLTHGEKVRIARITEMSDSEILDPVYADLLARCVVRSDQWDRSPQLVTSARQMLSHDPEFRQLLNARTMEVAQRP
;
A
#
# COMPACT_ATOMS: atom_id res chain seq x y z
N MET A 1 35.90 38.14 0.36
CA MET A 1 34.83 37.13 0.28
C MET A 1 35.30 35.90 1.04
N LEU A 2 35.00 35.79 2.34
CA LEU A 2 35.24 34.56 3.10
C LEU A 2 34.15 33.55 2.74
N GLY A 3 34.52 32.48 2.04
CA GLY A 3 33.63 31.36 1.74
C GLY A 3 33.70 30.32 2.86
N ALA A 4 32.68 30.29 3.71
CA ALA A 4 32.53 29.24 4.70
C ALA A 4 32.17 27.93 3.99
N ALA A 5 33.11 26.98 3.97
CA ALA A 5 32.84 25.63 3.54
C ALA A 5 32.06 24.90 4.65
N LEU A 6 30.75 24.80 4.49
CA LEU A 6 29.91 23.89 5.26
C LEU A 6 30.31 22.46 4.87
N VAL A 7 31.11 21.82 5.71
CA VAL A 7 31.33 20.37 5.65
C VAL A 7 30.04 19.72 6.13
N VAL A 8 29.15 19.41 5.18
CA VAL A 8 28.00 18.55 5.43
C VAL A 8 28.57 17.21 5.87
N THR A 9 28.47 16.91 7.17
CA THR A 9 28.72 15.58 7.71
C THR A 9 27.72 14.62 7.07
N GLY A 10 28.16 13.97 6.01
CA GLY A 10 27.41 12.88 5.39
C GLY A 10 27.33 11.74 6.39
N PHE A 11 26.14 11.46 6.91
CA PHE A 11 25.84 10.17 7.49
C PHE A 11 25.90 9.16 6.36
N SER A 12 27.07 8.53 6.16
CA SER A 12 27.17 7.34 5.32
C SER A 12 26.45 6.22 6.05
N PHE A 13 25.13 6.10 5.82
CA PHE A 13 24.38 4.92 6.20
C PHE A 13 24.98 3.76 5.40
N TYR A 14 25.80 2.97 6.07
CA TYR A 14 26.25 1.68 5.55
C TYR A 14 25.01 0.77 5.47
N HIS A 15 24.31 0.80 4.34
CA HIS A 15 23.21 -0.12 4.06
C HIS A 15 23.79 -1.43 3.56
N SER A 16 23.76 -2.46 4.42
CA SER A 16 24.13 -3.82 4.01
C SER A 16 23.01 -4.38 3.10
N PRO A 17 23.34 -5.14 2.05
CA PRO A 17 22.34 -5.84 1.21
C PRO A 17 21.40 -6.76 2.01
N ASP A 18 21.79 -7.19 3.21
CA ASP A 18 20.92 -7.93 4.12
C ASP A 18 19.74 -7.10 4.63
N PHE A 19 19.91 -5.79 4.81
CA PHE A 19 18.82 -4.89 5.19
C PHE A 19 17.83 -4.72 4.04
N ASP A 20 18.30 -4.57 2.80
CA ASP A 20 17.43 -4.44 1.62
C ASP A 20 16.63 -5.71 1.37
N THR A 21 17.26 -6.88 1.54
CA THR A 21 16.58 -8.18 1.40
C THR A 21 15.56 -8.42 2.51
N ALA A 22 15.89 -8.10 3.76
CA ALA A 22 14.95 -8.16 4.88
C ALA A 22 13.78 -7.19 4.67
N GLN A 23 14.05 -5.96 4.24
CA GLN A 23 13.05 -4.94 3.95
C GLN A 23 12.12 -5.38 2.83
N ALA A 24 12.66 -5.89 1.73
CA ALA A 24 11.86 -6.42 0.63
C ALA A 24 11.03 -7.66 1.04
N ALA A 25 11.54 -8.50 1.95
CA ALA A 25 10.78 -9.62 2.49
C ALA A 25 9.61 -9.16 3.37
N MET A 26 9.84 -8.15 4.22
CA MET A 26 8.78 -7.56 5.06
C MET A 26 7.73 -6.84 4.23
N ASP A 27 8.15 -6.03 3.25
CA ASP A 27 7.23 -5.33 2.35
C ASP A 27 6.37 -6.35 1.58
N ARG A 28 6.95 -7.47 1.11
CA ARG A 28 6.16 -8.58 0.50
C ARG A 28 5.17 -9.19 1.47
N ALA A 29 5.58 -9.46 2.72
CA ALA A 29 4.68 -10.01 3.73
C ALA A 29 3.51 -9.07 4.04
N THR A 30 3.77 -7.76 4.10
CA THR A 30 2.74 -6.73 4.27
C THR A 30 1.77 -6.72 3.10
N VAL A 31 2.27 -6.79 1.85
CA VAL A 31 1.39 -6.85 0.68
C VAL A 31 0.59 -8.16 0.64
N ASP A 32 1.18 -9.29 1.02
CA ASP A 32 0.46 -10.56 1.14
C ASP A 32 -0.66 -10.48 2.21
N CYS A 33 -0.41 -9.82 3.33
CA CYS A 33 -1.43 -9.56 4.35
C CYS A 33 -2.57 -8.66 3.81
N LEU A 34 -2.22 -7.61 3.06
CA LEU A 34 -3.18 -6.69 2.43
C LEU A 34 -3.95 -7.29 1.24
N THR A 35 -3.64 -8.52 0.82
CA THR A 35 -4.27 -9.18 -0.33
C THR A 35 -4.97 -10.47 0.09
N ARG A 36 -4.20 -11.42 0.63
CA ARG A 36 -4.69 -12.74 1.05
C ARG A 36 -5.27 -12.75 2.45
N GLY A 37 -4.82 -11.84 3.31
CA GLY A 37 -5.33 -11.70 4.68
C GLY A 37 -6.68 -10.99 4.76
N LEU A 38 -7.20 -10.47 3.65
CA LEU A 38 -8.46 -9.75 3.62
C LEU A 38 -9.66 -10.69 3.74
N THR A 39 -10.57 -10.34 4.64
CA THR A 39 -11.90 -10.93 4.71
C THR A 39 -12.75 -10.49 3.52
N HIS A 40 -13.81 -11.24 3.22
CA HIS A 40 -14.79 -10.86 2.19
C HIS A 40 -15.35 -9.44 2.41
N GLY A 41 -15.70 -9.09 3.65
CA GLY A 41 -16.24 -7.75 3.98
C GLY A 41 -15.24 -6.62 3.73
N GLU A 42 -13.94 -6.87 3.93
CA GLU A 42 -12.88 -5.92 3.60
C GLU A 42 -12.68 -5.78 2.10
N LYS A 43 -12.69 -6.89 1.35
CA LYS A 43 -12.66 -6.85 -0.12
C LYS A 43 -13.84 -6.05 -0.69
N VAL A 44 -15.05 -6.23 -0.15
CA VAL A 44 -16.24 -5.44 -0.53
C VAL A 44 -16.04 -3.96 -0.24
N ARG A 45 -15.50 -3.61 0.94
CA ARG A 45 -15.24 -2.23 1.33
C ARG A 45 -14.19 -1.57 0.43
N ILE A 46 -13.12 -2.29 0.11
CA ILE A 46 -12.09 -1.82 -0.82
C ILE A 46 -12.68 -1.63 -2.22
N ALA A 47 -13.43 -2.60 -2.75
CA ALA A 47 -14.09 -2.48 -4.05
C ALA A 47 -15.03 -1.25 -4.13
N ARG A 48 -15.64 -0.89 -3.00
CA ARG A 48 -16.46 0.32 -2.89
C ARG A 48 -15.68 1.63 -3.02
N ILE A 49 -14.44 1.68 -2.57
CA ILE A 49 -13.64 2.92 -2.61
C ILE A 49 -12.72 2.99 -3.83
N THR A 50 -12.42 1.85 -4.48
CA THR A 50 -11.52 1.80 -5.63
C THR A 50 -11.99 2.63 -6.83
N GLU A 51 -13.29 2.75 -7.12
CA GLU A 51 -13.75 3.67 -8.20
C GLU A 51 -13.75 5.15 -7.76
N MET A 52 -13.56 5.44 -6.47
CA MET A 52 -13.58 6.80 -5.92
C MET A 52 -12.19 7.41 -5.72
N SER A 53 -11.13 6.60 -5.73
CA SER A 53 -9.80 7.02 -5.25
C SER A 53 -8.71 6.82 -6.29
N ASP A 54 -8.63 7.78 -7.23
CA ASP A 54 -7.40 8.08 -7.95
C ASP A 54 -6.50 8.91 -7.02
N SER A 55 -5.47 8.27 -6.47
CA SER A 55 -4.25 8.91 -5.95
C SER A 55 -4.28 9.77 -4.66
N GLU A 56 -3.10 9.80 -4.06
CA GLU A 56 -2.54 10.70 -3.04
C GLU A 56 -2.98 10.56 -1.57
N ILE A 57 -4.26 10.43 -1.26
CA ILE A 57 -4.71 10.29 0.13
C ILE A 57 -4.96 8.82 0.47
N LEU A 58 -4.25 8.32 1.49
CA LEU A 58 -4.49 6.99 2.04
C LEU A 58 -5.89 6.95 2.67
N ASP A 59 -6.83 6.28 2.01
CA ASP A 59 -8.18 6.08 2.54
C ASP A 59 -8.11 5.42 3.93
N PRO A 60 -8.92 5.86 4.91
CA PRO A 60 -8.94 5.28 6.26
C PRO A 60 -9.08 3.75 6.29
N VAL A 61 -9.73 3.15 5.30
CA VAL A 61 -9.80 1.69 5.14
C VAL A 61 -8.42 1.10 4.93
N TYR A 62 -7.61 1.67 4.03
CA TYR A 62 -6.24 1.19 3.85
C TYR A 62 -5.35 1.50 5.05
N ALA A 63 -5.59 2.61 5.78
CA ALA A 63 -4.86 2.91 7.00
C ALA A 63 -5.09 1.88 8.11
N ASP A 64 -6.35 1.45 8.32
CA ASP A 64 -6.69 0.40 9.28
C ASP A 64 -6.10 -0.96 8.87
N LEU A 65 -6.20 -1.31 7.57
CA LEU A 65 -5.60 -2.53 7.04
C LEU A 65 -4.07 -2.54 7.20
N LEU A 66 -3.41 -1.42 6.88
CA LEU A 66 -1.97 -1.25 7.08
C LEU A 66 -1.58 -1.34 8.56
N ALA A 67 -2.34 -0.74 9.47
CA ALA A 67 -2.05 -0.82 10.91
C ALA A 67 -2.00 -2.26 11.44
N ARG A 68 -2.75 -3.17 10.83
CA ARG A 68 -2.74 -4.60 11.19
C ARG A 68 -1.64 -5.39 10.47
N CYS A 69 -1.27 -4.98 9.26
CA CYS A 69 -0.32 -5.73 8.42
C CYS A 69 1.13 -5.24 8.56
N VAL A 70 1.35 -3.97 8.88
CA VAL A 70 2.67 -3.36 9.04
C VAL A 70 3.29 -3.81 10.35
N VAL A 71 4.49 -4.36 10.27
CA VAL A 71 5.26 -4.86 11.43
C VAL A 71 6.36 -3.91 11.89
N ARG A 72 6.66 -2.85 11.13
CA ARG A 72 7.70 -1.86 11.45
C ARG A 72 7.30 -0.44 11.07
N SER A 73 7.78 0.54 11.85
CA SER A 73 7.44 1.96 11.66
C SER A 73 7.87 2.52 10.29
N ASP A 74 9.01 2.11 9.74
CA ASP A 74 9.54 2.61 8.46
C ASP A 74 8.72 2.17 7.24
N GLN A 75 7.85 1.17 7.38
CA GLN A 75 6.95 0.77 6.30
C GLN A 75 5.81 1.78 6.13
N TRP A 76 5.49 2.57 7.16
CA TRP A 76 4.48 3.62 7.04
C TRP A 76 4.89 4.70 6.05
N ASP A 77 6.19 5.03 5.97
CA ASP A 77 6.72 5.97 4.98
C ASP A 77 6.55 5.45 3.54
N ARG A 78 6.43 4.13 3.38
CA ARG A 78 6.23 3.43 2.10
C ARG A 78 4.78 2.97 1.88
N SER A 79 3.84 3.42 2.71
CA SER A 79 2.43 3.03 2.63
C SER A 79 1.82 3.18 1.24
N PRO A 80 2.07 4.29 0.49
CA PRO A 80 1.51 4.43 -0.85
C PRO A 80 1.99 3.33 -1.82
N GLN A 81 3.26 2.94 -1.76
CA GLN A 81 3.83 1.89 -2.60
C GLN A 81 3.24 0.52 -2.23
N LEU A 82 3.15 0.22 -0.94
CA LEU A 82 2.58 -1.05 -0.44
C LEU A 82 1.11 -1.20 -0.86
N VAL A 83 0.32 -0.15 -0.72
CA VAL A 83 -1.10 -0.13 -1.14
C VAL A 83 -1.23 -0.25 -2.65
N THR A 84 -0.38 0.43 -3.43
CA THR A 84 -0.38 0.30 -4.88
C THR A 84 -0.08 -1.13 -5.32
N SER A 85 0.95 -1.75 -4.73
CA SER A 85 1.27 -3.16 -4.99
C SER A 85 0.14 -4.11 -4.58
N ALA A 86 -0.49 -3.88 -3.42
CA ALA A 86 -1.64 -4.66 -2.97
C ALA A 86 -2.84 -4.54 -3.92
N ARG A 87 -3.15 -3.32 -4.38
CA ARG A 87 -4.20 -3.07 -5.38
C ARG A 87 -3.92 -3.80 -6.69
N GLN A 88 -2.67 -3.77 -7.15
CA GLN A 88 -2.27 -4.50 -8.35
C GLN A 88 -2.50 -6.02 -8.17
N MET A 89 -2.12 -6.59 -7.03
CA MET A 89 -2.38 -8.01 -6.77
C MET A 89 -3.88 -8.32 -6.65
N LEU A 90 -4.65 -7.49 -5.95
CA LEU A 90 -6.10 -7.63 -5.84
C LEU A 90 -6.80 -7.51 -7.20
N SER A 91 -6.25 -6.73 -8.14
CA SER A 91 -6.80 -6.67 -9.51
C SER A 91 -6.78 -8.02 -10.24
N HIS A 92 -5.92 -8.95 -9.80
CA HIS A 92 -5.84 -10.32 -10.32
C HIS A 92 -6.64 -11.32 -9.48
N ASP A 93 -7.17 -10.94 -8.32
CA ASP A 93 -8.02 -11.78 -7.47
C ASP A 93 -9.43 -11.92 -8.11
N PRO A 94 -9.90 -13.14 -8.39
CA PRO A 94 -11.15 -13.37 -9.11
C PRO A 94 -12.39 -12.93 -8.32
N GLU A 95 -12.37 -13.08 -6.99
CA GLU A 95 -13.45 -12.64 -6.11
C GLU A 95 -13.52 -11.11 -6.11
N PHE A 96 -12.37 -10.44 -5.96
CA PHE A 96 -12.30 -8.99 -5.99
C PHE A 96 -12.76 -8.41 -7.33
N ARG A 97 -12.38 -9.04 -8.45
CA ARG A 97 -12.87 -8.65 -9.78
C ARG A 97 -14.38 -8.80 -9.92
N GLN A 98 -14.97 -9.86 -9.36
CA GLN A 98 -16.43 -10.03 -9.37
C GLN A 98 -17.12 -8.92 -8.57
N LEU A 99 -16.56 -8.55 -7.42
CA LEU A 99 -17.07 -7.45 -6.58
C LEU A 99 -16.99 -6.10 -7.31
N LEU A 100 -15.88 -5.82 -8.00
CA LEU A 100 -15.74 -4.61 -8.82
C LEU A 100 -16.77 -4.59 -9.95
N ASN A 101 -16.90 -5.67 -10.71
CA ASN A 101 -17.86 -5.75 -11.81
C ASN A 101 -19.31 -5.56 -11.33
N ALA A 102 -19.69 -6.20 -10.22
CA ALA A 102 -21.02 -6.06 -9.63
C ALA A 102 -21.30 -4.60 -9.25
N ARG A 103 -20.29 -3.91 -8.68
CA ARG A 103 -20.40 -2.50 -8.32
C ARG A 103 -20.51 -1.59 -9.53
N THR A 104 -19.66 -1.77 -10.54
CA THR A 104 -19.72 -0.97 -11.77
C THR A 104 -21.09 -1.10 -12.44
N MET A 105 -21.70 -2.29 -12.42
CA MET A 105 -23.08 -2.50 -12.89
C MET A 105 -24.12 -1.77 -12.04
N GLU A 106 -23.99 -1.79 -10.71
CA GLU A 106 -24.89 -1.05 -9.80
C GLU A 106 -24.81 0.46 -10.06
N VAL A 107 -23.60 1.01 -10.22
CA VAL A 107 -23.37 2.43 -10.49
C VAL A 107 -23.95 2.83 -11.85
N ALA A 108 -23.75 2.01 -12.89
CA ALA A 108 -24.31 2.25 -14.22
C ALA A 108 -25.85 2.21 -14.26
N GLN A 109 -26.50 1.58 -13.29
CA GLN A 109 -27.96 1.49 -13.18
C GLN A 109 -28.58 2.62 -12.34
N ARG A 110 -27.77 3.51 -11.74
CA ARG A 110 -28.29 4.67 -11.02
C ARG A 110 -28.75 5.74 -12.02
N PRO A 111 -30.00 6.23 -11.93
CA PRO A 111 -30.56 7.20 -12.87
C PRO A 111 -29.93 8.59 -12.76
#